data_AF-A0A1V8SX76-F1
#
_entry.id   AF-A0A1V8SX76-F1
#
_cell.length_a   1.000
_cell.length_b   1.000
_cell.length_c   1.000
_cell.angle_alpha   90.00
_cell.angle_beta   90.00
_cell.angle_gamma   90.00
#
_symmetry.space_group_name_H-M   'P 1'
#
loop_
_entity.id
_entity.type
_entity.pdbx_description
1 polymer ?
#
loop_
_entity_poly.entity_id
_entity_poly.type
_entity_poly.pdbx_seq_one_letter_code
_entity_poly.pdbx_strand_id
1 'polypeptide(L)'
;MAKALGGPGDKGKTNPEELFAAGYGACFQSAMNASALGLGITMPKKQDDSIVESVVHLVGDMKGLDMGIRVDMKVSVRGLSESDLSKVIEKAKEVCPYSRATRGNVETNIEVVNLS
;
A
#
# COMPACT_ATOMS: atom_id res chain seq x y z
N MET A 1 19.94 -7.51 -4.85
CA MET A 1 19.01 -8.03 -5.88
C MET A 1 18.40 -9.32 -5.35
N ALA A 2 17.07 -9.46 -5.44
CA ALA A 2 16.35 -10.63 -4.94
C ALA A 2 16.77 -11.92 -5.67
N LYS A 3 16.65 -13.07 -5.00
CA LYS A 3 16.93 -14.39 -5.59
C LYS A 3 16.08 -14.66 -6.85
N ALA A 4 14.82 -14.24 -6.81
CA ALA A 4 13.89 -14.36 -7.94
C ALA A 4 14.35 -13.57 -9.19
N LEU A 5 15.20 -12.57 -9.01
CA LEU A 5 15.76 -11.74 -10.08
C LEU A 5 17.22 -12.11 -10.42
N GLY A 6 17.70 -13.29 -10.01
CA GLY A 6 19.06 -13.75 -10.29
C GLY A 6 20.14 -13.18 -9.37
N GLY A 7 19.75 -12.47 -8.30
CA GLY A 7 20.68 -12.00 -7.28
C GLY A 7 21.00 -13.06 -6.21
N PRO A 8 22.03 -12.83 -5.37
CA PRO A 8 22.41 -13.77 -4.30
C PRO A 8 21.33 -13.93 -3.20
N GLY A 9 20.35 -13.03 -3.13
CA GLY A 9 19.33 -13.02 -2.07
C GLY A 9 19.96 -12.75 -0.71
N ASP A 10 20.67 -11.64 -0.61
CA ASP A 10 21.40 -11.23 0.59
C ASP A 10 20.44 -11.04 1.77
N LYS A 11 20.49 -11.95 2.74
CA LYS A 11 19.73 -11.82 3.98
C LYS A 11 20.04 -10.48 4.66
N GLY A 12 19.00 -9.76 5.06
CA GLY A 12 19.12 -8.48 5.76
C GLY A 12 19.37 -7.26 4.86
N LYS A 13 19.42 -7.43 3.53
CA LYS A 13 19.44 -6.31 2.59
C LYS A 13 18.06 -6.14 1.96
N THR A 14 17.66 -4.89 1.77
CA THR A 14 16.41 -4.58 1.11
C THR A 14 16.50 -4.71 -0.43
N ASN A 15 15.37 -4.60 -1.11
CA ASN A 15 15.26 -4.63 -2.56
C ASN A 15 14.29 -3.53 -3.05
N PRO A 16 14.24 -3.23 -4.37
CA PRO A 16 13.36 -2.19 -4.90
C PRO A 16 11.89 -2.40 -4.56
N GLU A 17 11.41 -3.65 -4.53
CA GLU A 17 10.01 -3.97 -4.24
C GLU A 17 9.66 -3.67 -2.78
N GLU A 18 10.53 -4.02 -1.83
CA GLU A 18 10.39 -3.67 -0.42
C GLU A 18 10.45 -2.16 -0.19
N LEU A 19 11.35 -1.45 -0.88
CA LEU A 19 11.42 0.01 -0.83
C LEU A 19 10.14 0.65 -1.39
N PHE A 20 9.62 0.10 -2.49
CA PHE A 20 8.37 0.54 -3.09
C PHE A 20 7.18 0.26 -2.16
N ALA A 21 7.13 -0.92 -1.53
CA ALA A 21 6.11 -1.28 -0.55
C ALA A 21 6.13 -0.29 0.62
N ALA A 22 7.28 -0.14 1.28
CA ALA A 22 7.43 0.78 2.41
C ALA A 22 7.03 2.22 2.05
N GLY A 23 7.48 2.71 0.89
CA GLY A 23 7.13 4.05 0.40
C GLY A 23 5.65 4.20 0.10
N TYR A 24 5.05 3.24 -0.59
CA TYR A 24 3.65 3.31 -0.97
C TYR A 24 2.73 3.17 0.25
N GLY A 25 2.98 2.20 1.14
CA GLY A 25 2.21 2.04 2.39
C GLY A 25 2.24 3.30 3.26
N ALA A 26 3.42 3.88 3.50
CA ALA A 26 3.57 5.11 4.29
C ALA A 26 2.88 6.33 3.62
N CYS A 27 3.01 6.44 2.30
CA CYS A 27 2.34 7.47 1.52
C CYS A 27 0.82 7.33 1.59
N PHE A 28 0.30 6.10 1.49
CA PHE A 28 -1.13 5.81 1.56
C PHE A 28 -1.70 6.11 2.96
N GLN A 29 -0.99 5.73 4.03
CA GLN A 29 -1.36 6.10 5.40
C GLN A 29 -1.47 7.62 5.59
N SER A 30 -0.53 8.38 5.02
CA SER A 30 -0.57 9.85 5.06
C SER A 30 -1.77 10.41 4.28
N ALA A 31 -2.07 9.83 3.11
CA ALA A 31 -3.23 10.20 2.31
C ALA A 31 -4.57 9.88 3.01
N MET A 32 -4.65 8.76 3.73
CA MET A 32 -5.82 8.43 4.55
C MET A 32 -6.05 9.46 5.65
N ASN A 33 -5.00 9.84 6.39
CA ASN A 33 -5.10 10.87 7.43
C ASN A 33 -5.58 12.22 6.88
N ALA A 34 -5.03 12.66 5.75
CA ALA A 34 -5.47 13.89 5.09
C ALA A 34 -6.90 13.80 4.55
N SER A 35 -7.29 12.64 4.00
CA SER A 35 -8.62 12.41 3.45
C SER A 35 -9.69 12.37 4.54
N ALA A 36 -9.41 11.71 5.66
CA ALA A 36 -10.29 11.65 6.81
C ALA A 36 -10.59 13.05 7.36
N LEU A 37 -9.57 13.92 7.48
CA LEU A 37 -9.74 15.32 7.86
C LEU A 37 -10.72 16.05 6.92
N GLY A 38 -10.55 15.90 5.61
CA GLY A 38 -11.43 16.51 4.61
C GLY A 38 -12.87 15.96 4.62
N LEU A 39 -13.08 14.77 5.19
CA LEU A 39 -14.39 14.13 5.34
C LEU A 39 -15.02 14.35 6.72
N GLY A 40 -14.34 15.05 7.64
CA GLY A 40 -14.80 15.20 9.02
C GLY A 40 -14.72 13.92 9.85
N ILE A 41 -13.94 12.92 9.40
CA ILE A 41 -13.74 11.64 10.09
C ILE A 41 -12.48 11.75 10.96
N THR A 42 -12.59 11.34 12.23
CA THR A 42 -11.45 11.34 13.16
C THR A 42 -10.72 10.01 13.10
N MET A 43 -9.47 10.02 12.65
CA MET A 43 -8.58 8.86 12.70
C MET A 43 -8.04 8.62 14.12
N PRO A 44 -7.75 7.38 14.52
CA PRO A 44 -7.12 7.11 15.81
C PRO A 44 -5.70 7.70 15.86
N LYS A 45 -5.25 8.05 17.07
CA LYS A 45 -3.96 8.71 17.29
C LYS A 45 -2.80 7.75 17.55
N LYS A 46 -3.08 6.53 17.99
CA LYS A 46 -2.05 5.52 18.24
C LYS A 46 -1.66 4.88 16.91
N GLN A 47 -0.37 4.67 16.71
CA GLN A 47 0.15 4.11 15.45
C GLN A 47 -0.42 2.70 15.20
N ASP A 48 -0.51 1.88 16.24
CA ASP A 48 -1.01 0.50 16.13
C ASP A 48 -2.54 0.41 15.89
N ASP A 49 -3.26 1.53 15.95
CA ASP A 49 -4.69 1.60 15.69
C ASP A 49 -5.02 1.96 14.23
N SER A 50 -4.02 2.28 13.39
CA SER A 50 -4.20 2.52 11.96
C SER A 50 -2.99 1.99 11.19
N ILE A 51 -3.18 0.86 10.51
CA ILE A 51 -2.10 0.13 9.84
C ILE A 51 -2.42 -0.01 8.35
N VAL A 52 -1.45 0.32 7.52
CA VAL A 52 -1.40 -0.03 6.09
C VAL A 52 -0.24 -1.01 5.89
N GLU A 53 -0.56 -2.28 5.72
CA GLU A 53 0.41 -3.27 5.27
C GLU A 53 0.40 -3.28 3.75
N SER A 54 1.57 -3.29 3.12
CA SER A 54 1.68 -3.32 1.66
C SER A 54 2.69 -4.36 1.23
N VAL A 55 2.31 -5.13 0.21
CA VAL A 55 3.15 -6.16 -0.39
C VAL A 55 3.24 -5.86 -1.88
N VAL A 56 4.46 -5.88 -2.39
CA VAL A 56 4.75 -5.66 -3.80
C VAL A 56 5.20 -6.98 -4.41
N HIS A 57 4.49 -7.39 -5.44
CA HIS A 57 4.77 -8.60 -6.20
C HIS A 57 5.43 -8.24 -7.51
N LEU A 58 6.49 -8.97 -7.87
CA LEU A 58 6.97 -9.02 -9.25
C LEU A 58 6.05 -9.92 -10.06
N VAL A 59 5.56 -9.41 -11.18
CA VAL A 59 4.63 -10.09 -12.08
C VAL A 59 5.12 -9.98 -13.53
N GLY A 60 4.53 -10.77 -14.43
CA GLY A 60 4.91 -10.83 -15.85
C GLY A 60 5.71 -12.08 -16.21
N ASP A 61 6.21 -12.13 -17.44
CA ASP A 61 7.11 -13.17 -17.93
C ASP A 61 8.56 -12.70 -17.98
N MET A 62 9.33 -13.05 -16.95
CA MET A 62 10.76 -12.77 -16.85
C MET A 62 11.57 -13.31 -18.04
N LYS A 63 11.14 -14.40 -18.69
CA LYS A 63 11.83 -14.95 -19.87
C LYS A 63 11.55 -14.12 -21.12
N GLY A 64 10.34 -13.58 -21.23
CA GLY A 64 9.92 -12.67 -22.28
C GLY A 64 10.36 -11.21 -22.10
N LEU A 65 11.10 -10.90 -21.02
CA LEU A 65 11.42 -9.52 -20.60
C LEU A 65 10.17 -8.65 -20.33
N ASP A 66 9.05 -9.30 -20.01
CA ASP A 66 7.84 -8.65 -19.54
C ASP A 66 7.89 -8.58 -18.01
N MET A 67 8.18 -7.40 -17.48
CA MET A 67 8.35 -7.16 -16.05
C MET A 67 7.37 -6.10 -15.59
N GLY A 68 6.55 -6.45 -14.60
CA GLY A 68 5.65 -5.54 -13.93
C GLY A 68 5.68 -5.72 -12.43
N ILE A 69 4.93 -4.86 -11.75
CA ILE A 69 4.63 -5.02 -10.33
C ILE A 69 3.12 -5.01 -10.11
N ARG A 70 2.68 -5.70 -9.06
CA ARG A 70 1.35 -5.58 -8.46
C ARG A 70 1.51 -5.21 -6.99
N VAL A 71 0.59 -4.42 -6.47
CA VAL A 71 0.56 -4.05 -5.05
C VAL A 71 -0.70 -4.61 -4.42
N ASP A 72 -0.54 -5.34 -3.32
CA ASP A 72 -1.65 -5.73 -2.46
C ASP A 72 -1.49 -5.00 -1.12
N MET A 73 -2.53 -4.27 -0.71
CA MET A 73 -2.58 -3.53 0.55
C MET A 73 -3.65 -4.07 1.47
N LYS A 74 -3.33 -4.20 2.75
CA LYS A 74 -4.30 -4.44 3.82
C LYS A 74 -4.37 -3.21 4.70
N VAL A 75 -5.58 -2.68 4.85
CA VAL A 75 -5.86 -1.47 5.62
C VAL A 75 -6.72 -1.84 6.80
N SER A 76 -6.30 -1.43 7.99
CA SER A 76 -7.03 -1.71 9.22
C SER A 76 -6.99 -0.51 10.15
N VAL A 77 -8.16 -0.10 10.65
CA VAL A 77 -8.30 1.08 11.50
C VAL A 77 -9.26 0.79 12.65
N ARG A 78 -8.78 0.87 13.88
CA ARG A 78 -9.58 0.62 15.08
C ARG A 78 -10.57 1.76 15.31
N GLY A 79 -11.83 1.39 15.58
CA GLY A 79 -12.86 2.35 15.98
C GLY A 79 -13.53 3.12 14.82
N LEU A 80 -13.20 2.78 13.56
CA LEU A 80 -13.95 3.27 12.40
C LEU A 80 -14.93 2.20 11.92
N SER A 81 -16.10 2.63 11.43
CA SER A 81 -16.99 1.75 10.70
C SER A 81 -16.36 1.37 9.36
N GLU A 82 -16.69 0.19 8.83
CA GLU A 82 -16.24 -0.25 7.51
C GLU A 82 -16.65 0.75 6.41
N SER A 83 -17.83 1.37 6.54
CA SER A 83 -18.34 2.40 5.63
C SER A 83 -17.47 3.66 5.63
N ASP A 84 -17.13 4.17 6.81
CA ASP A 84 -16.31 5.38 6.92
C ASP A 84 -14.87 5.13 6.49
N LEU A 85 -14.31 3.97 6.86
CA LEU A 85 -12.98 3.57 6.40
C LEU A 85 -12.95 3.42 4.86
N SER A 86 -13.98 2.83 4.27
CA SER A 86 -14.09 2.71 2.81
C SER A 86 -14.08 4.08 2.13
N LYS A 87 -14.84 5.07 2.64
CA LYS A 87 -14.82 6.45 2.10
C LYS A 87 -13.43 7.09 2.19
N VAL A 88 -12.74 6.88 3.31
CA VAL A 88 -11.36 7.38 3.51
C VAL A 88 -10.40 6.74 2.52
N ILE A 89 -10.49 5.42 2.33
CA ILE A 89 -9.66 4.67 1.37
C ILE A 89 -9.90 5.16 -0.05
N GLU A 90 -11.16 5.28 -0.48
CA GLU A 90 -11.49 5.75 -1.84
C GLU A 90 -10.96 7.17 -2.08
N LYS A 91 -11.08 8.07 -1.11
CA LYS A 91 -10.50 9.40 -1.23
C LYS A 91 -8.97 9.37 -1.22
N ALA A 92 -8.36 8.51 -0.41
CA ALA A 92 -6.91 8.34 -0.35
C ALA A 92 -6.33 7.84 -1.68
N LYS A 93 -6.99 6.90 -2.37
CA LYS A 93 -6.61 6.44 -3.72
C LYS A 93 -6.51 7.58 -4.74
N GLU A 94 -7.36 8.60 -4.61
CA GLU A 94 -7.38 9.75 -5.51
C GLU A 94 -6.28 10.78 -5.21
N VAL A 95 -5.76 10.83 -3.98
CA VAL A 95 -4.82 11.88 -3.56
C VAL A 95 -3.41 11.40 -3.26
N CYS A 96 -3.23 10.11 -2.94
CA CYS A 96 -1.93 9.51 -2.66
C CYS A 96 -0.99 9.68 -3.87
N PRO A 97 0.17 10.35 -3.69
CA PRO A 97 1.16 10.52 -4.77
C PRO A 97 1.54 9.22 -5.48
N TYR A 98 1.76 8.13 -4.75
CA TYR A 98 2.10 6.84 -5.33
C TYR A 98 0.93 6.28 -6.16
N SER A 99 -0.31 6.33 -5.65
CA SER A 99 -1.50 5.91 -6.40
C SER A 99 -1.72 6.71 -7.68
N ARG A 100 -1.37 8.00 -7.69
CA ARG A 100 -1.41 8.84 -8.90
C ARG A 100 -0.32 8.46 -9.88
N ALA A 101 0.91 8.27 -9.40
CA ALA A 101 2.06 7.93 -10.23
C ALA A 101 1.91 6.57 -10.93
N THR A 102 1.23 5.61 -10.29
CA THR A 102 1.06 4.26 -10.83
C THR A 102 -0.28 4.00 -11.51
N ARG A 103 -1.17 4.99 -11.56
CA ARG A 103 -2.52 4.84 -12.12
C ARG A 103 -2.47 4.33 -13.56
N GLY A 104 -3.17 3.21 -13.81
CA GLY A 104 -3.23 2.56 -15.12
C GLY A 104 -2.01 1.70 -15.48
N ASN A 105 -0.95 1.71 -14.67
CA ASN A 105 0.29 0.96 -14.92
C ASN A 105 0.50 -0.19 -13.92
N VAL A 106 0.00 -0.03 -12.69
CA VAL A 106 0.17 -1.01 -11.61
C VAL A 106 -1.19 -1.36 -11.04
N GLU A 107 -1.55 -2.63 -11.07
CA GLU A 107 -2.71 -3.13 -10.35
C GLU A 107 -2.46 -2.98 -8.83
N THR A 108 -3.36 -2.26 -8.16
CA THR A 108 -3.31 -2.05 -6.71
C THR A 108 -4.61 -2.55 -6.09
N ASN A 109 -4.52 -3.64 -5.33
CA ASN A 109 -5.63 -4.21 -4.57
C ASN A 109 -5.59 -3.67 -3.15
N ILE A 110 -6.73 -3.25 -2.61
CA ILE A 110 -6.82 -2.75 -1.23
C ILE A 110 -7.95 -3.50 -0.53
N GLU A 111 -7.60 -4.23 0.52
CA GLU A 111 -8.50 -4.99 1.38
C GLU A 111 -8.65 -4.29 2.72
N VAL A 112 -9.88 -4.17 3.22
CA VAL A 112 -10.15 -3.77 4.61
C VAL A 112 -10.08 -5.00 5.50
N VAL A 113 -9.24 -4.97 6.53
CA VAL A 113 -9.11 -6.05 7.51
C VAL A 113 -9.34 -5.54 8.93
N ASN A 114 -9.82 -6.43 9.81
CA ASN A 114 -10.03 -6.11 11.21
C ASN A 114 -8.73 -6.26 12.00
N LEU A 115 -8.41 -5.29 12.87
CA LEU A 115 -7.37 -5.46 13.88
C LEU A 115 -7.86 -6.45 14.93
N SER A 116 -7.15 -7.57 15.08
CA SER A 116 -7.34 -8.52 16.19
C SER A 116 -6.95 -7.92 17.55
#